data_AF-A0A259DHB8-F1
#
_entry.id   AF-A0A259DHB8-F1
#
_cell.length_a   1.000
_cell.length_b   1.000
_cell.length_c   1.000
_cell.angle_alpha   90.00
_cell.angle_beta   90.00
_cell.angle_gamma   90.00
#
_symmetry.space_group_name_H-M   'P 1'
#
loop_
_entity.id
_entity.type
_entity.pdbx_description
1 polymer ?
#
loop_
_entity_poly.entity_id
_entity_poly.type
_entity_poly.pdbx_seq_one_letter_code
_entity_poly.pdbx_strand_id
1 'polypeptide(L)' 'DGHVQTDAWDRLPGSYHGSGCTLASAIAAALAYGQDMPTAVREAQNFTYETLKAAFRPGMGQYIPERFFWAQDVQTEGNA' A
#
# COMPACT_ATOMS: atom_id res chain seq x y z
N ASP A 1 0.38 -27.01 11.70
CA ASP A 1 1.35 -26.81 10.61
C ASP A 1 1.32 -25.36 10.17
N GLY A 2 2.43 -24.64 10.32
CA GLY A 2 2.54 -23.25 9.86
C GLY A 2 3.16 -23.22 8.47
N HIS A 3 2.52 -22.51 7.54
CA HIS A 3 3.07 -22.28 6.20
C HIS A 3 4.00 -21.06 6.22
N VAL A 4 5.24 -21.25 5.78
CA VAL A 4 6.19 -20.16 5.55
C VAL A 4 6.10 -19.75 4.09
N GLN A 5 5.92 -18.46 3.83
CA GLN A 5 5.88 -17.87 2.50
C GLN A 5 6.94 -16.77 2.39
N THR A 6 7.47 -16.57 1.18
CA THR A 6 8.37 -15.46 0.85
C THR A 6 7.90 -14.83 -0.45
N ASP A 7 7.68 -13.52 -0.42
CA ASP A 7 7.27 -12.73 -1.56
C ASP A 7 8.33 -11.67 -1.85
N ALA A 8 8.63 -11.47 -3.14
CA ALA A 8 9.59 -10.48 -3.60
C ALA A 8 8.85 -9.37 -4.35
N TRP A 9 9.22 -8.12 -4.07
CA TRP A 9 8.64 -6.91 -4.63
C TRP A 9 9.74 -5.93 -5.02
N ASP A 10 9.55 -5.24 -6.14
CA ASP A 10 10.46 -4.18 -6.54
C ASP A 10 10.37 -3.01 -5.55
N ARG A 11 11.54 -2.52 -5.12
CA ARG A 11 11.59 -1.41 -4.17
C ARG A 11 11.30 -0.10 -4.91
N LEU A 12 10.22 0.56 -4.53
CA LEU A 12 9.93 1.92 -4.99
C LEU A 12 11.05 2.88 -4.54
N PRO A 13 11.42 3.88 -5.37
CA PRO A 13 12.60 4.73 -5.14
C PRO A 13 12.45 5.68 -3.95
N GLY A 14 11.23 5.91 -3.46
CA GLY A 14 10.94 6.86 -2.39
C GLY A 14 11.28 6.37 -0.98
N SER A 15 11.27 7.33 -0.04
CA SER A 15 11.24 7.08 1.41
C SER A 15 9.84 7.37 1.91
N TYR A 16 9.20 6.39 2.54
CA TYR A 16 7.78 6.43 2.86
C TYR A 16 7.54 6.37 4.37
N HIS A 17 6.58 7.15 4.86
CA HIS A 17 6.08 7.08 6.22
C HIS A 17 4.71 6.41 6.25
N GLY A 18 4.57 5.33 7.02
CA GLY A 18 3.29 4.63 7.18
C GLY A 18 3.06 3.45 6.23
N SER A 19 4.08 2.98 5.50
CA SER A 19 3.99 1.75 4.68
C SER A 19 3.62 0.52 5.51
N GLY A 20 4.30 0.32 6.65
CA GLY A 20 4.04 -0.81 7.55
C GLY A 20 2.64 -0.79 8.17
N CYS A 21 2.18 0.39 8.64
CA CYS A 21 0.81 0.51 9.17
C CYS A 21 -0.23 0.24 8.09
N THR A 22 0.01 0.71 6.87
CA THR A 22 -0.89 0.47 5.73
C THR A 22 -0.99 -1.02 5.41
N LEU A 23 0.15 -1.72 5.34
CA LEU A 23 0.19 -3.17 5.13
C LEU A 23 -0.52 -3.93 6.26
N ALA A 24 -0.20 -3.64 7.51
CA ALA A 24 -0.80 -4.32 8.66
C ALA A 24 -2.31 -4.10 8.73
N SER A 25 -2.78 -2.87 8.51
CA SER A 25 -4.22 -2.57 8.49
C SER A 25 -4.94 -3.25 7.32
N ALA A 26 -4.33 -3.30 6.14
CA ALA A 26 -4.91 -3.99 4.99
C ALA A 26 -5.00 -5.52 5.20
N ILE A 27 -3.98 -6.14 5.80
CA ILE A 27 -4.01 -7.56 6.18
C ILE A 27 -5.14 -7.80 7.18
N ALA A 28 -5.22 -6.99 8.25
CA ALA A 28 -6.25 -7.13 9.27
C ALA A 28 -7.67 -6.98 8.68
N ALA A 29 -7.86 -6.03 7.76
CA ALA A 29 -9.14 -5.82 7.09
C ALA A 29 -9.52 -7.02 6.19
N ALA A 30 -8.57 -7.55 5.41
CA ALA A 30 -8.78 -8.71 4.56
C ALA A 30 -9.13 -9.98 5.35
N LEU A 31 -8.43 -10.21 6.47
CA LEU A 31 -8.73 -11.31 7.39
C LEU A 31 -10.12 -11.14 8.02
N ALA A 32 -10.49 -9.92 8.45
CA ALA A 32 -11.82 -9.63 8.98
C ALA A 32 -12.93 -9.81 7.93
N TYR A 33 -12.61 -9.62 6.65
CA TYR A 33 -13.50 -9.91 5.52
C TYR A 33 -13.61 -11.41 5.21
N GLY A 34 -12.84 -12.27 5.89
CA GLY A 34 -12.90 -13.72 5.76
C GLY A 34 -11.95 -14.30 4.70
N GLN A 35 -10.96 -13.54 4.23
CA GLN A 35 -9.91 -14.10 3.38
C GLN A 35 -8.98 -15.02 4.18
N ASP A 36 -8.43 -16.03 3.51
CA ASP A 36 -7.36 -16.85 4.09
C ASP A 36 -6.06 -16.05 4.22
N MET A 37 -5.13 -16.55 5.05
CA MET A 37 -3.90 -15.84 5.37
C MET A 37 -3.03 -15.54 4.12
N PRO A 38 -2.73 -16.49 3.22
CA PRO A 38 -1.93 -16.19 2.03
C PRO A 38 -2.58 -15.14 1.11
N THR A 39 -3.89 -15.21 0.90
CA THR A 39 -4.63 -14.25 0.07
C THR A 39 -4.64 -12.87 0.73
N ALA A 40 -4.96 -12.80 2.02
CA ALA A 40 -4.98 -11.54 2.77
C ALA A 40 -3.63 -10.81 2.72
N VAL A 41 -2.52 -11.55 2.87
CA VAL A 41 -1.17 -10.98 2.77
C VAL A 41 -0.87 -10.51 1.35
N ARG A 42 -1.19 -11.30 0.32
CA ARG A 42 -0.96 -10.93 -1.09
C ARG A 42 -1.73 -9.67 -1.47
N GLU A 43 -3.03 -9.63 -1.19
CA GLU A 43 -3.88 -8.49 -1.52
C GLU A 43 -3.45 -7.23 -0.75
N ALA A 44 -3.08 -7.36 0.52
CA ALA A 44 -2.58 -6.24 1.31
C ALA A 44 -1.21 -5.71 0.82
N GLN A 45 -0.32 -6.59 0.35
CA GLN A 45 0.93 -6.18 -0.30
C GLN A 45 0.64 -5.41 -1.60
N ASN A 46 -0.23 -5.94 -2.47
CA ASN A 46 -0.65 -5.27 -3.71
C ASN A 46 -1.22 -3.88 -3.42
N PHE A 47 -2.19 -3.81 -2.50
CA PHE A 47 -2.81 -2.57 -2.06
C PHE A 47 -1.76 -1.57 -1.56
N THR A 48 -0.89 -2.01 -0.64
CA THR A 48 0.16 -1.15 -0.08
C THR A 48 1.07 -0.63 -1.17
N TYR A 49 1.50 -1.48 -2.11
CA TYR A 49 2.34 -1.07 -3.23
C TYR A 49 1.71 0.05 -4.05
N GLU A 50 0.44 -0.09 -4.43
CA GLU A 50 -0.27 0.94 -5.19
C GLU A 50 -0.46 2.23 -4.37
N THR A 51 -0.74 2.14 -3.06
CA THR A 51 -0.80 3.34 -2.19
C THR A 51 0.53 4.09 -2.12
N LEU A 52 1.65 3.37 -2.16
CA LEU A 52 3.00 3.95 -2.13
C LEU A 52 3.39 4.52 -3.50
N LYS A 53 2.96 3.87 -4.58
CA LYS A 53 3.17 4.35 -5.95
C LYS A 53 2.39 5.65 -6.23
N ALA A 54 1.18 5.77 -5.69
CA ALA A 54 0.36 6.97 -5.75
C ALA A 54 0.63 7.97 -4.61
N ALA A 55 1.62 7.71 -3.75
CA ALA A 55 1.88 8.51 -2.56
C ALA A 55 2.17 9.98 -2.89
N PHE A 56 1.67 10.87 -2.04
CA PHE A 56 1.97 12.29 -2.12
C PHE A 56 3.07 12.68 -1.12
N ARG A 57 3.74 13.80 -1.37
CA ARG A 57 4.82 14.31 -0.52
C ARG A 57 4.44 15.69 0.05
N PRO A 58 3.96 15.78 1.29
CA PRO A 58 3.69 17.07 1.90
C PRO A 58 5.02 17.78 2.20
N GLY A 59 5.28 18.87 1.48
CA GLY A 59 6.53 19.63 1.59
C GLY A 59 7.77 18.79 1.29
N MET A 60 8.80 18.90 2.14
CA MET A 60 10.10 18.26 1.92
C MET A 60 10.30 16.94 2.69
N GLY A 61 9.25 16.42 3.34
CA GLY A 61 9.30 15.22 4.18
C GLY A 61 9.31 13.88 3.40
N GLN A 62 8.94 12.80 4.09
CA GLN A 62 8.71 11.47 3.48
C GLN A 62 7.40 11.45 2.68
N TYR A 63 7.30 10.54 1.71
CA TYR A 63 6.05 10.26 0.99
C TYR A 63 5.03 9.59 1.92
N ILE A 64 3.76 9.98 1.81
CA ILE A 64 2.64 9.45 2.59
C ILE A 64 1.75 8.61 1.65
N PRO A 65 1.41 7.35 2.03
CA PRO A 65 0.58 6.48 1.19
C PRO A 65 -0.76 7.12 0.87
N GLU A 66 -1.10 7.16 -0.41
CA GLU A 66 -2.42 7.58 -0.89
C GLU A 66 -3.36 6.38 -0.86
N ARG A 67 -4.23 6.32 0.15
CA ARG A 67 -5.08 5.15 0.40
C ARG A 67 -6.39 5.17 -0.36
N PHE A 68 -6.66 6.23 -1.12
CA PHE A 68 -7.80 6.36 -2.01
C PHE A 68 -7.34 6.55 -3.46
N PHE A 69 -6.21 5.96 -3.83
CA PHE A 69 -5.59 6.10 -5.15
C PHE A 69 -6.51 5.72 -6.32
N TRP A 70 -7.54 4.89 -6.09
CA TRP A 70 -8.55 4.53 -7.10
C TRP A 70 -9.72 5.52 -7.18
N ALA A 71 -9.91 6.35 -6.16
CA ALA A 71 -11.04 7.28 -6.06
C ALA A 71 -10.64 8.71 -6.47
N GLN A 72 -9.39 8.93 -6.87
CA GLN A 72 -8.99 10.18 -7.47
C GLN A 72 -9.50 10.19 -8.91
N ASP A 73 -10.51 11.00 -9.18
CA ASP A 73 -10.90 11.35 -10.54
C ASP A 73 -9.66 11.85 -11.30
N VAL A 74 -9.58 11.54 -12.60
CA VAL A 74 -8.53 12.00 -13.51
C VAL A 74 -8.50 13.53 -13.53
N GLN A 75 -7.78 14.13 -12.58
CA GLN A 75 -7.44 15.54 -12.54
C GLN A 75 -5.96 15.64 -12.16
N THR A 76 -5.12 15.31 -13.13
CA THR A 76 -3.76 15.85 -13.18
C THR A 76 -3.61 16.57 -14.52
N GLU A 77 -4.25 17.73 -14.62
CA GLU A 77 -3.69 18.84 -15.38
C GLU A 77 -3.51 20.02 -14.41
N GLY A 78 -2.25 20.46 -14.26
CA GLY A 78 -1.81 21.56 -13.40
C GLY A 78 -1.34 21.10 -12.02
N ASN A 79 -0.14 21.40 -11.53
CA ASN A 79 0.73 22.55 -11.82
C ASN A 79 2.17 22.21 -11.38
N ALA A 80 3.13 22.65 -12.19
CA ALA A 80 4.55 22.97 -11.94
C ALA A 80 5.34 22.20 -10.86
#